data_AF-A0A9W8WWX4-F1
#
_entry.id   AF-A0A9W8WWX4-F1
#
_cell.length_a   1.000
_cell.length_b   1.000
_cell.length_c   1.000
_cell.angle_alpha   90.00
_cell.angle_beta   90.00
_cell.angle_gamma   90.00
#
_symmetry.space_group_name_H-M   'P 1'
#
loop_
_entity.id
_entity.type
_entity.pdbx_description
1 polymer ?
#
loop_
_entity_poly.entity_id
_entity_poly.type
_entity_poly.pdbx_seq_one_letter_code
_entity_poly.pdbx_strand_id
1 'polypeptide(L)'
;MNDHWKMPSAMKALGLNGDPQNEGEDNICYRVEHWNPKPAENGRQIPAINQWYNVDGTDYQATKAHYEFGIDRAGGALYSCFLDSPVYAAAFLWNNNRRPADPAKLPKLRAFSDVLWGYWSKANPDNKNVRYLFMMGISNDQTNTLIATCLHNKEETLKEWPGIEFHTKSDEGHALLGSPNGAAFAYFLMQHKAELGQKTITKVTMFRAETDDDLAFVDPHLVFHVEDAEKKGKKDEKPKDGTGKDDEGRRQGQRSSQVSKL
;
A
#
# COMPACT_ATOMS: atom_id res chain seq x y z
N MET A 1 22.60 0.54 17.52
CA MET A 1 22.36 1.01 16.14
C MET A 1 21.49 -0.02 15.47
N ASN A 2 20.43 0.44 14.83
CA ASN A 2 19.23 -0.30 14.49
C ASN A 2 19.43 -1.20 13.25
N ASP A 3 20.17 -2.30 13.41
CA ASP A 3 20.60 -3.16 12.30
C ASP A 3 19.54 -4.20 11.88
N HIS A 4 18.38 -4.20 12.54
CA HIS A 4 17.28 -5.15 12.29
C HIS A 4 16.69 -5.05 10.88
N TRP A 5 16.68 -3.84 10.31
CA TRP A 5 16.06 -3.55 9.00
C TRP A 5 17.08 -3.37 7.87
N LYS A 6 18.38 -3.50 8.16
CA LYS A 6 19.47 -3.25 7.20
C LYS A 6 19.37 -1.90 6.46
N MET A 7 18.79 -0.91 7.12
CA MET A 7 18.69 0.47 6.64
C MET A 7 18.83 1.52 7.77
N PRO A 8 19.80 1.38 8.69
CA PRO A 8 19.92 2.26 9.84
C PRO A 8 20.10 3.75 9.46
N SER A 9 20.74 4.05 8.33
CA SER A 9 20.94 5.41 7.84
C SER A 9 19.63 6.04 7.37
N ALA A 10 18.77 5.27 6.71
CA ALA A 10 17.44 5.72 6.29
C ALA A 10 16.54 6.01 7.50
N MET A 11 16.48 5.09 8.46
CA MET A 11 15.68 5.26 9.67
C MET A 11 16.10 6.53 10.43
N LYS A 12 17.42 6.71 10.64
CA LYS A 12 17.96 7.89 11.30
C LYS A 12 17.64 9.18 10.55
N ALA A 13 17.83 9.21 9.23
CA ALA A 13 17.60 10.41 8.42
C ALA A 13 16.12 10.83 8.38
N LEU A 14 15.20 9.86 8.43
CA LEU A 14 13.76 10.11 8.40
C LEU A 14 13.15 10.39 9.80
N GLY A 15 13.97 10.26 10.85
CA GLY A 15 13.56 10.41 12.24
C GLY A 15 12.63 9.29 12.69
N LEU A 16 12.87 8.08 12.21
CA LEU A 16 12.12 6.87 12.53
C LEU A 16 12.90 6.03 13.53
N ASN A 17 12.19 5.35 14.43
CA ASN A 17 12.78 4.31 15.23
C ASN A 17 12.43 2.92 14.68
N GLY A 18 13.46 2.14 14.35
CA GLY A 18 13.33 0.77 13.88
C GLY A 18 13.34 -0.26 15.01
N ASP A 19 13.49 0.14 16.28
CA ASP A 19 13.65 -0.79 17.39
C ASP A 19 12.31 -1.55 17.60
N PRO A 20 12.36 -2.89 17.79
CA PRO A 20 11.14 -3.68 17.90
C PRO A 20 10.41 -3.43 19.23
N GLN A 21 9.10 -3.65 19.27
CA GLN A 21 8.26 -3.39 20.45
C GLN A 21 8.76 -4.03 21.77
N ASN A 22 9.40 -5.21 21.71
CA ASN A 22 9.96 -5.89 22.89
C ASN A 22 11.19 -5.18 23.48
N GLU A 23 11.73 -4.17 22.81
CA GLU A 23 12.79 -3.29 23.30
C GLU A 23 12.25 -1.92 23.79
N GLY A 24 10.92 -1.81 23.92
CA GLY A 24 10.25 -0.69 24.61
C GLY A 24 9.59 0.36 23.70
N GLU A 25 9.34 0.03 22.44
CA GLU A 25 9.13 1.01 21.36
C GLU A 25 7.85 0.81 20.52
N ASP A 26 7.59 1.72 19.58
CA ASP A 26 6.33 1.86 18.83
C ASP A 26 6.22 0.97 17.57
N ASN A 27 7.29 0.28 17.14
CA ASN A 27 7.28 -0.53 15.93
C ASN A 27 6.72 -1.95 16.19
N ILE A 28 5.53 -2.21 15.68
CA ILE A 28 4.83 -3.50 15.82
C ILE A 28 4.83 -4.26 14.50
N CYS A 29 5.43 -5.44 14.50
CA CYS A 29 5.44 -6.34 13.35
C CYS A 29 4.25 -7.30 13.38
N TYR A 30 3.60 -7.46 12.24
CA TYR A 30 2.47 -8.36 12.02
C TYR A 30 2.78 -9.35 10.91
N ARG A 31 2.29 -10.58 11.09
CA ARG A 31 2.20 -11.60 10.03
C ARG A 31 0.75 -12.04 9.95
N VAL A 32 0.15 -11.82 8.78
CA VAL A 32 -1.23 -12.20 8.49
C VAL A 32 -1.21 -13.28 7.44
N GLU A 33 -1.80 -14.44 7.73
CA GLU A 33 -1.79 -15.58 6.84
C GLU A 33 -3.20 -16.06 6.52
N HIS A 34 -3.42 -16.50 5.28
CA HIS A 34 -4.70 -17.04 4.83
C HIS A 34 -4.66 -18.57 4.72
N TRP A 35 -4.39 -19.20 5.86
CA TRP A 35 -4.51 -20.64 6.11
C TRP A 35 -4.41 -20.91 7.62
N ASN A 36 -4.82 -22.09 8.07
CA ASN A 36 -4.63 -22.54 9.44
C ASN A 36 -3.39 -23.45 9.54
N PRO A 37 -2.30 -23.00 10.17
CA PRO A 37 -1.11 -23.83 10.34
C PRO A 37 -1.24 -24.89 11.44
N LYS A 38 -2.27 -24.83 12.29
CA LYS A 38 -2.38 -25.71 13.45
C LYS A 38 -2.73 -27.15 13.04
N PRO A 39 -2.18 -28.17 13.72
CA PRO A 39 -2.63 -29.54 13.57
C PRO A 39 -4.12 -29.68 13.91
N ALA A 40 -4.80 -30.59 13.22
CA ALA A 40 -6.12 -31.07 13.64
C ALA A 40 -6.00 -31.91 14.93
N GLU A 41 -7.13 -32.28 15.52
CA GLU A 41 -7.20 -33.05 16.77
C GLU A 41 -6.42 -34.38 16.72
N ASN A 42 -6.31 -34.99 15.54
CA ASN A 42 -5.55 -36.21 15.31
C ASN A 42 -4.03 -35.99 15.20
N GLY A 43 -3.54 -34.79 15.50
CA GLY A 43 -2.13 -34.39 15.43
C GLY A 43 -1.59 -34.17 14.02
N ARG A 44 -2.40 -34.37 12.96
CA ARG A 44 -1.98 -34.13 11.58
C ARG A 44 -2.36 -32.73 11.14
N GLN A 45 -1.44 -32.03 10.49
CA GLN A 45 -1.72 -30.77 9.84
C GLN A 45 -2.51 -31.01 8.55
N ILE A 46 -3.64 -30.32 8.40
CA ILE A 46 -4.40 -30.33 7.14
C ILE A 46 -3.64 -29.44 6.14
N PRO A 47 -3.23 -29.95 4.97
CA PRO A 47 -2.56 -29.12 3.96
C PRO A 47 -3.45 -27.95 3.54
N ALA A 48 -2.89 -26.76 3.32
CA ALA A 48 -3.66 -25.56 2.96
C ALA A 48 -4.60 -25.76 1.75
N ILE A 49 -4.17 -26.53 0.73
CA ILE A 49 -5.01 -26.85 -0.43
C ILE A 49 -6.33 -27.58 -0.06
N ASN A 50 -6.35 -28.28 1.06
CA ASN A 50 -7.51 -29.02 1.56
C ASN A 50 -8.30 -28.26 2.65
N GLN A 51 -7.95 -27.00 2.93
CA GLN A 51 -8.63 -26.19 3.94
C GLN A 51 -9.70 -25.31 3.29
N TRP A 52 -10.92 -25.43 3.81
CA TRP A 52 -12.09 -24.67 3.38
C TRP A 52 -12.77 -24.06 4.60
N TYR A 53 -13.42 -22.92 4.42
CA TYR A 53 -14.19 -22.26 5.47
C TYR A 53 -15.40 -21.54 4.87
N ASN A 54 -16.47 -21.43 5.66
CA ASN A 54 -17.71 -20.76 5.26
C ASN A 54 -17.83 -19.40 5.97
N VAL A 55 -18.15 -18.35 5.21
CA VAL A 55 -18.53 -17.04 5.76
C VAL A 55 -19.83 -16.62 5.09
N ASP A 56 -20.88 -16.43 5.89
CA ASP A 56 -22.21 -16.02 5.46
C ASP A 56 -22.77 -16.87 4.30
N GLY A 57 -22.62 -18.19 4.40
CA GLY A 57 -23.10 -19.14 3.40
C GLY A 57 -22.24 -19.23 2.14
N THR A 58 -21.12 -18.52 2.07
CA THR A 58 -20.15 -18.63 0.96
C THR A 58 -18.94 -19.44 1.39
N ASP A 59 -18.59 -20.46 0.62
CA ASP A 59 -17.39 -21.26 0.84
C ASP A 59 -16.16 -20.63 0.18
N TYR A 60 -15.09 -20.51 0.95
CA TYR A 60 -13.79 -20.02 0.52
C TYR A 60 -12.73 -21.10 0.77
N GLN A 61 -11.67 -21.06 -0.04
CA GLN A 61 -10.55 -21.99 0.08
C GLN A 61 -9.34 -21.24 0.60
N ALA A 62 -8.55 -21.87 1.48
CA ALA A 62 -7.30 -21.29 1.94
C ALA A 62 -6.34 -21.08 0.76
N THR A 63 -5.63 -19.95 0.77
CA THR A 63 -4.75 -19.55 -0.33
C THR A 63 -3.28 -19.67 0.04
N LYS A 64 -2.95 -19.79 1.34
CA LYS A 64 -1.58 -19.70 1.88
C LYS A 64 -0.90 -18.35 1.61
N ALA A 65 -1.68 -17.33 1.25
CA ALA A 65 -1.20 -15.96 1.18
C ALA A 65 -0.67 -15.51 2.53
N HIS A 66 0.31 -14.61 2.51
CA HIS A 66 0.83 -13.98 3.70
C HIS A 66 1.20 -12.52 3.44
N TYR A 67 1.02 -11.70 4.46
CA TYR A 67 1.47 -10.32 4.50
C TYR A 67 2.28 -10.12 5.77
N GLU A 68 3.52 -9.68 5.62
CA GLU A 68 4.36 -9.28 6.74
C GLU A 68 4.58 -7.77 6.71
N PHE A 69 4.37 -7.09 7.82
CA PHE A 69 4.53 -5.63 7.84
C PHE A 69 4.77 -5.11 9.25
N GLY A 70 5.54 -4.03 9.34
CA GLY A 70 5.73 -3.23 10.54
C GLY A 70 4.85 -1.98 10.52
N ILE A 71 4.45 -1.53 11.70
CA ILE A 71 3.73 -0.27 11.88
C ILE A 71 4.42 0.52 12.98
N ASP A 72 4.87 1.74 12.64
CA ASP A 72 5.33 2.75 13.58
C ASP A 72 4.34 3.93 13.54
N ARG A 73 3.42 3.95 14.52
CA ARG A 73 2.36 4.98 14.58
C ARG A 73 2.90 6.34 15.03
N ALA A 74 3.96 6.36 15.85
CA ALA A 74 4.53 7.59 16.37
C ALA A 74 5.39 8.29 15.31
N GLY A 75 6.27 7.55 14.63
CA GLY A 75 7.04 8.03 13.49
C GLY A 75 6.23 8.23 12.22
N GLY A 76 5.05 7.61 12.14
CA GLY A 76 4.13 7.71 11.02
C GLY A 76 4.57 6.88 9.81
N ALA A 77 5.15 5.70 10.07
CA ALA A 77 5.70 4.82 9.04
C ALA A 77 4.99 3.46 8.99
N LEU A 78 4.81 2.98 7.77
CA LEU A 78 4.31 1.63 7.46
C LEU A 78 5.38 0.89 6.68
N TYR A 79 5.79 -0.28 7.17
CA TYR A 79 6.87 -1.08 6.59
C TYR A 79 6.29 -2.35 5.99
N SER A 80 6.39 -2.54 4.67
CA SER A 80 5.83 -3.72 4.02
C SER A 80 6.95 -4.66 3.57
N CYS A 81 6.88 -5.91 4.04
CA CYS A 81 7.84 -6.99 3.76
C CYS A 81 7.08 -8.21 3.24
N PHE A 82 7.69 -9.05 2.41
CA PHE A 82 7.15 -10.39 2.09
C PHE A 82 5.63 -10.43 1.85
N LEU A 83 5.19 -9.80 0.76
CA LEU A 83 3.78 -9.70 0.41
C LEU A 83 3.42 -10.73 -0.65
N ASP A 84 2.66 -11.74 -0.26
CA ASP A 84 2.10 -12.74 -1.17
C ASP A 84 0.58 -12.67 -1.16
N SER A 85 0.01 -12.07 -2.22
CA SER A 85 -1.43 -11.80 -2.29
C SER A 85 -2.27 -13.09 -2.40
N PRO A 86 -3.51 -13.10 -1.88
CA PRO A 86 -4.43 -14.23 -2.07
C PRO A 86 -4.61 -14.68 -3.52
N VAL A 87 -4.61 -13.75 -4.47
CA VAL A 87 -4.75 -14.08 -5.90
C VAL A 87 -3.54 -14.88 -6.40
N TYR A 88 -2.33 -14.41 -6.09
CA TYR A 88 -1.08 -15.05 -6.51
C TYR A 88 -0.86 -16.37 -5.79
N ALA A 89 -0.90 -16.37 -4.46
CA ALA A 89 -0.70 -17.56 -3.63
C ALA A 89 -1.67 -18.69 -4.02
N ALA A 90 -2.94 -18.36 -4.27
CA ALA A 90 -3.94 -19.33 -4.72
C ALA A 90 -3.67 -19.89 -6.12
N ALA A 91 -3.21 -19.07 -7.06
CA ALA A 91 -2.88 -19.55 -8.41
C ALA A 91 -1.76 -20.60 -8.34
N PHE A 92 -0.75 -20.40 -7.51
CA PHE A 92 0.29 -21.39 -7.23
C PHE A 92 -0.25 -22.60 -6.49
N LEU A 93 -0.92 -22.41 -5.34
CA LEU A 93 -1.36 -23.51 -4.49
C LEU A 93 -2.39 -24.41 -5.18
N TRP A 94 -3.38 -23.85 -5.86
CA TRP A 94 -4.52 -24.60 -6.40
C TRP A 94 -4.25 -25.15 -7.80
N ASN A 95 -3.42 -24.45 -8.58
CA ASN A 95 -3.26 -24.72 -10.00
C ASN A 95 -1.80 -24.85 -10.45
N ASN A 96 -0.82 -24.76 -9.54
CA ASN A 96 0.60 -24.70 -9.87
C ASN A 96 0.91 -23.62 -10.94
N ASN A 97 0.25 -22.47 -10.80
CA ASN A 97 0.31 -21.32 -11.70
C ASN A 97 -0.08 -21.59 -13.17
N ARG A 98 -0.75 -22.72 -13.47
CA ARG A 98 -1.20 -23.06 -14.83
C ARG A 98 -2.43 -22.27 -15.30
N ARG A 99 -3.18 -21.69 -14.37
CA ARG A 99 -4.34 -20.84 -14.61
C ARG A 99 -4.61 -19.93 -13.40
N PRO A 100 -5.31 -18.80 -13.59
CA PRO A 100 -5.70 -17.93 -12.49
C PRO A 100 -6.51 -18.67 -11.42
N ALA A 101 -6.41 -18.19 -10.18
CA ALA A 101 -7.30 -18.61 -9.10
C ALA A 101 -8.75 -18.22 -9.43
N ASP A 102 -9.70 -19.07 -9.03
CA ASP A 102 -11.12 -18.76 -9.14
C ASP A 102 -11.48 -17.61 -8.18
N PRO A 103 -11.88 -16.42 -8.68
CA PRO A 103 -12.15 -15.27 -7.83
C PRO A 103 -13.27 -15.50 -6.82
N ALA A 104 -14.21 -16.42 -7.09
CA ALA A 104 -15.32 -16.74 -6.19
C ALA A 104 -14.86 -17.46 -4.91
N LYS A 105 -13.70 -18.12 -4.94
CA LYS A 105 -13.13 -18.87 -3.81
C LYS A 105 -12.12 -18.08 -3.00
N LEU A 106 -11.73 -16.89 -3.47
CA LEU A 106 -10.78 -16.02 -2.80
C LEU A 106 -11.45 -15.25 -1.66
N PRO A 107 -10.72 -14.97 -0.56
CA PRO A 107 -11.26 -14.15 0.51
C PRO A 107 -11.70 -12.77 -0.03
N LYS A 108 -12.76 -12.22 0.56
CA LYS A 108 -13.21 -10.85 0.27
C LYS A 108 -12.17 -9.82 0.70
N LEU A 109 -11.63 -9.97 1.91
CA LEU A 109 -10.49 -9.19 2.40
C LEU A 109 -9.20 -9.76 1.80
N ARG A 110 -8.72 -9.14 0.72
CA ARG A 110 -7.55 -9.62 -0.03
C ARG A 110 -6.64 -8.55 -0.58
N ALA A 111 -7.07 -7.29 -0.59
CA ALA A 111 -6.17 -6.20 -0.98
C ALA A 111 -5.26 -5.89 0.21
N PHE A 112 -3.97 -5.74 -0.06
CA PHE A 112 -3.02 -5.40 0.99
C PHE A 112 -3.35 -4.04 1.64
N SER A 113 -3.88 -3.08 0.87
CA SER A 113 -4.35 -1.79 1.39
C SER A 113 -5.39 -1.95 2.49
N ASP A 114 -6.37 -2.84 2.31
CA ASP A 114 -7.45 -3.08 3.28
C ASP A 114 -6.92 -3.77 4.53
N VAL A 115 -6.01 -4.74 4.35
CA VAL A 115 -5.33 -5.41 5.48
C VAL A 115 -4.53 -4.38 6.27
N LEU A 116 -3.71 -3.58 5.59
CA LEU A 116 -2.90 -2.54 6.21
C LEU A 116 -3.77 -1.52 6.97
N TRP A 117 -4.90 -1.11 6.40
CA TRP A 117 -5.86 -0.24 7.07
C TRP A 117 -6.43 -0.85 8.36
N GLY A 118 -6.82 -2.13 8.32
CA GLY A 118 -7.36 -2.82 9.49
C GLY A 118 -6.40 -2.81 10.68
N TYR A 119 -5.09 -2.83 10.43
CA TYR A 119 -4.06 -2.76 11.46
C TYR A 119 -3.65 -1.32 11.80
N TRP A 120 -3.54 -0.44 10.80
CA TRP A 120 -3.20 0.97 11.00
C TRP A 120 -4.23 1.69 11.85
N SER A 121 -5.51 1.55 11.51
CA SER A 121 -6.62 2.26 12.16
C SER A 121 -6.92 1.76 13.57
N LYS A 122 -6.60 0.49 13.85
CA LYS A 122 -6.89 -0.15 15.12
C LYS A 122 -5.99 0.39 16.22
N ALA A 123 -6.64 0.87 17.30
CA ALA A 123 -5.97 1.41 18.48
C ALA A 123 -4.96 2.53 18.17
N ASN A 124 -5.17 3.26 17.07
CA ASN A 124 -4.35 4.40 16.69
C ASN A 124 -5.08 5.71 17.01
N PRO A 125 -4.61 6.49 17.99
CA PRO A 125 -5.26 7.74 18.37
C PRO A 125 -5.09 8.83 17.29
N ASP A 126 -4.07 8.72 16.42
CA ASP A 126 -3.84 9.64 15.32
C ASP A 126 -3.62 8.90 13.99
N ASN A 127 -4.74 8.55 13.35
CA ASN A 127 -4.73 7.95 12.03
C ASN A 127 -4.11 8.85 10.96
N LYS A 128 -4.00 10.16 11.18
CA LYS A 128 -3.54 11.11 10.16
C LYS A 128 -2.02 11.21 10.09
N ASN A 129 -1.30 10.69 11.08
CA ASN A 129 0.15 10.66 11.11
C ASN A 129 0.70 9.57 10.17
N VAL A 130 0.49 9.73 8.87
CA VAL A 130 1.08 8.88 7.83
C VAL A 130 2.07 9.73 7.05
N ARG A 131 3.36 9.44 7.23
CA ARG A 131 4.49 10.19 6.68
C ARG A 131 5.29 9.37 5.67
N TYR A 132 5.47 8.08 5.93
CA TYR A 132 6.29 7.22 5.09
C TYR A 132 5.65 5.86 4.87
N LEU A 133 5.66 5.39 3.62
CA LEU A 133 5.20 4.06 3.25
C LEU A 133 6.37 3.34 2.59
N PHE A 134 6.88 2.30 3.23
CA PHE A 134 8.03 1.53 2.78
C PHE A 134 7.56 0.25 2.10
N MET A 135 8.11 0.00 0.92
CA MET A 135 8.09 -1.31 0.27
C MET A 135 9.51 -1.85 0.25
N MET A 136 9.75 -2.95 0.98
CA MET A 136 11.10 -3.48 1.21
C MET A 136 11.27 -4.82 0.50
N GLY A 137 12.47 -5.06 -0.02
CA GLY A 137 12.85 -6.28 -0.74
C GLY A 137 11.95 -6.56 -1.95
N ILE A 138 11.85 -5.62 -2.88
CA ILE A 138 10.93 -5.77 -4.03
C ILE A 138 11.43 -6.84 -5.00
N SER A 139 10.69 -7.94 -5.10
CA SER A 139 11.03 -9.07 -5.97
C SER A 139 10.10 -9.26 -7.17
N ASN A 140 9.02 -8.48 -7.31
CA ASN A 140 8.09 -8.65 -8.45
C ASN A 140 8.61 -7.99 -9.74
N ASP A 141 8.54 -8.75 -10.83
CA ASP A 141 9.10 -8.39 -12.14
C ASP A 141 8.57 -7.06 -12.70
N GLN A 142 7.27 -6.78 -12.52
CA GLN A 142 6.67 -5.55 -13.04
C GLN A 142 7.27 -4.32 -12.38
N THR A 143 7.40 -4.31 -11.05
CA THR A 143 8.00 -3.16 -10.36
C THR A 143 9.48 -3.09 -10.64
N ASN A 144 10.20 -4.22 -10.66
CA ASN A 144 11.63 -4.23 -10.97
C ASN A 144 11.93 -3.72 -12.40
N THR A 145 11.06 -4.00 -13.37
CA THR A 145 11.16 -3.43 -14.72
C THR A 145 11.02 -1.90 -14.73
N LEU A 146 10.06 -1.37 -13.96
CA LEU A 146 9.87 0.07 -13.81
C LEU A 146 11.06 0.72 -13.09
N ILE A 147 11.57 0.07 -12.04
CA ILE A 147 12.77 0.51 -11.30
C ILE A 147 13.97 0.58 -12.25
N ALA A 148 14.25 -0.47 -13.02
CA ALA A 148 15.34 -0.50 -13.97
C ALA A 148 15.22 0.61 -15.03
N THR A 149 14.00 0.87 -15.52
CA THR A 149 13.73 1.97 -16.45
C THR A 149 14.02 3.34 -15.84
N CYS A 150 13.59 3.57 -14.60
CA CYS A 150 13.84 4.82 -13.89
C CYS A 150 15.34 5.07 -13.64
N LEU A 151 16.08 4.02 -13.27
CA LEU A 151 17.53 4.06 -13.09
C LEU A 151 18.26 4.35 -14.40
N HIS A 152 17.88 3.65 -15.48
CA HIS A 152 18.45 3.87 -16.81
C HIS A 152 18.24 5.31 -17.30
N ASN A 153 17.03 5.84 -17.17
CA ASN A 153 16.72 7.22 -17.58
C ASN A 153 17.47 8.28 -16.77
N LYS A 154 17.85 7.96 -15.53
CA LYS A 154 18.66 8.85 -14.67
C LYS A 154 20.16 8.66 -14.83
N GLU A 155 20.60 7.68 -15.63
CA GLU A 155 22.01 7.27 -15.73
C GLU A 155 22.60 6.94 -14.35
N GLU A 156 21.80 6.34 -13.47
CA GLU A 156 22.15 6.05 -12.08
C GLU A 156 22.07 4.55 -11.81
N THR A 157 22.80 4.10 -10.78
CA THR A 157 22.74 2.73 -10.27
C THR A 157 22.13 2.71 -8.88
N LEU A 158 21.50 1.59 -8.52
CA LEU A 158 20.94 1.41 -7.18
C LEU A 158 22.05 1.58 -6.12
N LYS A 159 21.79 2.44 -5.14
CA LYS A 159 22.74 2.78 -4.07
C LYS A 159 22.07 2.73 -2.71
N GLU A 160 22.88 2.60 -1.67
CA GLU A 160 22.42 2.73 -0.29
C GLU A 160 21.83 4.12 -0.04
N TRP A 161 21.21 4.29 1.13
CA TRP A 161 20.72 5.61 1.55
C TRP A 161 21.82 6.68 1.40
N PRO A 162 21.53 7.88 0.85
CA PRO A 162 20.22 8.50 0.61
C PRO A 162 19.47 8.03 -0.64
N GLY A 163 20.02 7.08 -1.40
CA GLY A 163 19.36 6.54 -2.58
C GLY A 163 19.16 7.58 -3.68
N ILE A 164 18.09 7.40 -4.46
CA ILE A 164 17.71 8.26 -5.59
C ILE A 164 16.26 8.70 -5.39
N GLU A 165 16.02 10.01 -5.51
CA GLU A 165 14.68 10.57 -5.36
C GLU A 165 14.01 10.80 -6.72
N PHE A 166 12.75 10.39 -6.80
CA PHE A 166 11.87 10.61 -7.95
C PHE A 166 10.65 11.39 -7.47
N HIS A 167 10.53 12.65 -7.87
CA HIS A 167 9.36 13.45 -7.55
C HIS A 167 8.15 12.92 -8.32
N THR A 168 6.99 12.84 -7.69
CA THR A 168 5.72 12.36 -8.31
C THR A 168 5.15 13.29 -9.39
N LYS A 169 5.93 14.27 -9.85
CA LYS A 169 5.64 15.14 -11.00
C LYS A 169 6.50 14.78 -12.23
N SER A 170 7.48 13.89 -12.08
CA SER A 170 8.26 13.35 -13.21
C SER A 170 7.64 12.06 -13.75
N ASP A 171 8.03 11.68 -14.95
CA ASP A 171 7.55 10.44 -15.58
C ASP A 171 7.97 9.20 -14.78
N GLU A 172 9.19 9.20 -14.22
CA GLU A 172 9.66 8.12 -13.32
C GLU A 172 8.86 8.09 -12.03
N GLY A 173 8.56 9.24 -11.43
CA GLY A 173 7.72 9.32 -10.24
C GLY A 173 6.31 8.77 -10.49
N HIS A 174 5.71 9.09 -11.65
CA HIS A 174 4.43 8.51 -12.06
C HIS A 174 4.52 7.00 -12.28
N ALA A 175 5.59 6.52 -12.92
CA ALA A 175 5.82 5.10 -13.14
C ALA A 175 5.91 4.32 -11.82
N LEU A 176 6.67 4.83 -10.84
CA LEU A 176 6.80 4.20 -9.52
C LEU A 176 5.49 4.25 -8.73
N LEU A 177 4.73 5.35 -8.80
CA LEU A 177 3.39 5.45 -8.19
C LEU A 177 2.39 4.46 -8.80
N GLY A 178 2.45 4.28 -10.13
CA GLY A 178 1.59 3.37 -10.87
C GLY A 178 2.01 1.89 -10.80
N SER A 179 3.15 1.59 -10.18
CA SER A 179 3.61 0.21 -9.99
C SER A 179 2.64 -0.57 -9.09
N PRO A 180 2.61 -1.92 -9.16
CA PRO A 180 1.83 -2.74 -8.23
C PRO A 180 2.06 -2.39 -6.75
N ASN A 181 3.31 -2.02 -6.39
CA ASN A 181 3.66 -1.61 -5.04
C ASN A 181 3.13 -0.22 -4.68
N GLY A 182 3.30 0.77 -5.56
CA GLY A 182 2.77 2.11 -5.37
C GLY A 182 1.25 2.14 -5.31
N ALA A 183 0.59 1.30 -6.11
CA ALA A 183 -0.86 1.16 -6.14
C ALA A 183 -1.43 0.72 -4.78
N ALA A 184 -0.79 -0.21 -4.07
CA ALA A 184 -1.24 -0.65 -2.75
C ALA A 184 -1.35 0.54 -1.76
N PHE A 185 -0.36 1.42 -1.77
CA PHE A 185 -0.35 2.63 -0.95
C PHE A 185 -1.30 3.72 -1.45
N ALA A 186 -1.43 3.88 -2.78
CA ALA A 186 -2.41 4.79 -3.35
C ALA A 186 -3.84 4.40 -2.95
N TYR A 187 -4.18 3.11 -2.98
CA TYR A 187 -5.48 2.60 -2.52
C TYR A 187 -5.68 2.85 -1.03
N PHE A 188 -4.68 2.55 -0.19
CA PHE A 188 -4.72 2.83 1.25
C PHE A 188 -5.04 4.31 1.54
N LEU A 189 -4.35 5.25 0.88
CA LEU A 189 -4.61 6.68 1.10
C LEU A 189 -5.97 7.14 0.53
N MET A 190 -6.34 6.64 -0.66
CA MET A 190 -7.55 7.06 -1.36
C MET A 190 -8.83 6.56 -0.69
N GLN A 191 -8.85 5.29 -0.26
CA GLN A 191 -10.03 4.65 0.33
C GLN A 191 -10.34 5.17 1.74
N HIS A 192 -9.33 5.69 2.44
CA HIS A 192 -9.44 6.16 3.83
C HIS A 192 -9.25 7.68 3.98
N LYS A 193 -9.59 8.44 2.93
CA LYS A 193 -9.46 9.90 2.92
C LYS A 193 -10.27 10.59 4.03
N ALA A 194 -11.38 10.01 4.46
CA ALA A 194 -12.22 10.61 5.51
C ALA A 194 -11.50 10.60 6.87
N GLU A 195 -10.73 9.55 7.13
CA GLU A 195 -10.01 9.32 8.38
C GLU A 195 -8.60 9.93 8.35
N LEU A 196 -7.88 9.74 7.24
CA LEU A 196 -6.50 10.20 7.05
C LEU A 196 -6.44 11.70 6.72
N GLY A 197 -7.52 12.28 6.19
CA GLY A 197 -7.47 13.57 5.51
C GLY A 197 -6.97 13.44 4.07
N GLN A 198 -6.84 14.57 3.38
CA GLN A 198 -6.35 14.56 2.00
C GLN A 198 -4.83 14.45 1.99
N LYS A 199 -4.31 13.23 1.84
CA LYS A 199 -2.88 12.96 1.71
C LYS A 199 -2.44 12.92 0.25
N THR A 200 -1.17 13.19 0.00
CA THR A 200 -0.52 13.05 -1.30
C THR A 200 0.87 12.45 -1.14
N ILE A 201 1.29 11.62 -2.09
CA ILE A 201 2.68 11.18 -2.17
C ILE A 201 3.45 12.22 -3.00
N THR A 202 4.50 12.83 -2.42
CA THR A 202 5.26 13.92 -3.07
C THR A 202 6.49 13.42 -3.80
N LYS A 203 7.13 12.38 -3.28
CA LYS A 203 8.29 11.74 -3.90
C LYS A 203 8.42 10.28 -3.49
N VAL A 204 9.19 9.53 -4.28
CA VAL A 204 9.61 8.17 -4.00
C VAL A 204 11.14 8.16 -3.89
N THR A 205 11.68 7.67 -2.78
CA THR A 205 13.12 7.42 -2.62
C THR A 205 13.40 5.95 -2.84
N MET A 206 14.31 5.65 -3.75
CA MET A 206 14.74 4.31 -4.11
C MET A 206 16.15 4.06 -3.57
N PHE A 207 16.37 2.94 -2.88
CA PHE A 207 17.66 2.59 -2.31
C PHE A 207 17.79 1.07 -2.12
N ARG A 208 19.00 0.59 -1.85
CA ARG A 208 19.26 -0.79 -1.39
C ARG A 208 19.61 -0.83 0.09
N ALA A 209 19.52 -2.01 0.69
CA ALA A 209 20.00 -2.27 2.04
C ALA A 209 21.49 -1.93 2.21
N GLU A 210 21.86 -1.49 3.41
CA GLU A 210 23.24 -1.27 3.86
C GLU A 210 23.86 -2.66 4.14
N THR A 211 24.82 -3.07 3.32
CA THR A 211 25.50 -4.37 3.42
C THR A 211 26.97 -4.24 3.04
N ASP A 212 27.83 -4.94 3.77
CA ASP A 212 29.26 -5.04 3.47
C ASP A 212 29.55 -6.01 2.31
N ASP A 213 28.55 -6.75 1.83
CA ASP A 213 28.71 -7.71 0.75
C ASP A 213 28.52 -7.04 -0.63
N ASP A 214 29.49 -7.22 -1.53
CA ASP A 214 29.36 -6.89 -2.96
C ASP A 214 28.41 -7.88 -3.64
N LEU A 215 27.12 -7.78 -3.32
CA LEU A 215 26.08 -8.60 -3.92
C LEU A 215 25.77 -8.09 -5.33
N ALA A 216 25.94 -8.98 -6.31
CA ALA A 216 25.57 -8.71 -7.71
C ALA A 216 24.07 -8.43 -7.89
N PHE A 217 23.24 -8.85 -6.93
CA PHE A 217 21.81 -8.62 -6.91
C PHE A 217 21.39 -8.19 -5.49
N VAL A 218 20.87 -6.98 -5.37
CA VAL A 218 20.25 -6.49 -4.14
C VAL A 218 18.85 -6.00 -4.48
N ASP A 219 17.86 -6.52 -3.76
CA ASP A 219 16.47 -6.14 -3.98
C ASP A 219 16.25 -4.67 -3.58
N PRO A 220 15.68 -3.84 -4.47
CA PRO A 220 15.46 -2.45 -4.17
C PRO A 220 14.38 -2.26 -3.10
N HIS A 221 14.49 -1.14 -2.41
CA HIS A 221 13.49 -0.61 -1.48
C HIS A 221 12.93 0.68 -2.06
N LEU A 222 11.64 0.92 -1.82
CA LEU A 222 10.97 2.18 -2.15
C LEU A 222 10.37 2.78 -0.89
N VAL A 223 10.61 4.07 -0.67
CA VAL A 223 9.94 4.88 0.35
C VAL A 223 9.10 5.92 -0.34
N PHE A 224 7.79 5.86 -0.14
CA PHE A 224 6.84 6.86 -0.60
C PHE A 224 6.65 7.90 0.51
N HIS A 225 7.00 9.15 0.22
CA HIS A 225 6.90 10.26 1.16
C HIS A 225 5.52 10.89 1.07
N VAL A 226 4.81 10.96 2.20
CA VAL A 226 3.41 11.38 2.30
C VAL A 226 3.32 12.73 3.00
N GLU A 227 2.58 13.65 2.39
CA GLU A 227 2.29 14.97 2.93
C GLU A 227 0.78 15.24 2.88
N ASP A 228 0.31 16.24 3.63
CA ASP A 228 -1.02 16.78 3.44
C ASP A 228 -1.09 17.50 2.09
N ALA A 229 -2.11 17.17 1.29
CA ALA A 229 -2.33 17.84 0.03
C ALA A 229 -2.68 19.31 0.27
N GLU A 230 -2.07 20.19 -0.50
CA GLU A 230 -2.41 21.61 -0.49
C GLU A 230 -3.92 21.79 -0.71
N LYS A 231 -4.56 22.57 0.16
CA LYS A 231 -5.94 23.01 -0.07
C LYS A 231 -5.92 23.85 -1.33
N LYS A 232 -6.39 23.30 -2.45
CA LYS A 232 -6.71 24.12 -3.63
C LYS A 232 -7.66 25.21 -3.15
N GLY A 233 -7.17 26.46 -3.10
CA GLY A 233 -8.00 27.61 -2.79
C GLY A 233 -9.24 27.55 -3.68
N LYS A 234 -10.42 27.83 -3.12
CA LYS A 234 -11.64 28.00 -3.90
C LYS A 234 -11.26 28.90 -5.08
N LYS A 235 -11.31 28.36 -6.31
CA LYS A 235 -11.22 29.23 -7.48
C LYS A 235 -12.40 30.17 -7.32
N ASP A 236 -12.13 31.44 -7.06
CA ASP A 236 -13.13 32.49 -7.09
C ASP A 236 -13.82 32.38 -8.44
N GLU A 237 -15.07 31.92 -8.43
CA GLU A 237 -15.96 32.07 -9.57
C GLU A 237 -16.06 33.58 -9.78
N LYS A 238 -15.28 34.09 -10.74
CA LYS A 238 -15.48 35.44 -11.24
C LYS A 238 -16.96 35.57 -11.62
N PRO A 239 -17.66 36.60 -11.13
CA PRO A 239 -19.03 36.85 -11.55
C PRO A 239 -19.04 36.94 -13.08
N LYS A 240 -19.88 36.13 -13.73
CA LYS A 240 -20.19 36.33 -15.14
C LYS A 240 -20.94 37.65 -15.24
N ASP A 241 -20.22 38.69 -15.64
CA ASP A 241 -20.79 39.97 -16.02
C ASP A 241 -21.54 39.76 -17.34
N GLY A 242 -22.84 39.52 -17.23
CA GLY A 242 -23.76 39.32 -18.34
C GLY A 242 -24.64 40.54 -18.51
N THR A 243 -24.17 41.52 -19.28
CA THR A 243 -25.02 42.57 -19.85
C THR A 243 -25.59 42.07 -21.17
N GLY A 244 -26.92 41.99 -21.28
CA GLY A 244 -27.58 41.82 -22.58
C GLY A 244 -28.95 41.15 -22.59
N LYS A 245 -29.98 41.96 -22.30
CA LYS A 245 -31.32 41.98 -22.93
C LYS A 245 -32.27 40.79 -22.71
N ASP A 246 -33.25 41.04 -21.86
CA ASP A 246 -34.71 40.98 -22.10
C ASP A 246 -35.17 40.27 -23.39
N ASP A 247 -35.89 39.15 -23.24
CA ASP A 247 -37.21 39.02 -23.88
C ASP A 247 -38.07 37.92 -23.22
N GLU A 248 -39.38 38.21 -23.15
CA GLU A 248 -40.42 37.53 -22.38
C GLU A 248 -40.79 36.13 -22.91
N GLY A 249 -41.18 35.19 -22.01
CA GLY A 249 -41.64 33.87 -22.45
C GLY A 249 -42.07 32.84 -21.40
N ARG A 250 -43.03 33.20 -20.54
CA ARG A 250 -44.11 32.36 -19.94
C ARG A 250 -43.89 30.84 -19.64
N ARG A 251 -44.12 30.53 -18.34
CA ARG A 251 -44.86 29.37 -17.72
C ARG A 251 -44.14 28.05 -17.34
N GLN A 252 -44.05 27.89 -16.00
CA GLN A 252 -44.54 26.81 -15.12
C GLN A 252 -44.10 25.35 -15.32
N GLY A 253 -43.59 24.73 -14.24
CA GLY A 253 -43.62 23.28 -14.04
C GLY A 253 -42.69 22.77 -12.93
N GLN A 254 -43.28 22.31 -11.82
CA GLN A 254 -42.67 21.93 -10.54
C GLN A 254 -41.76 20.68 -10.50
N ARG A 255 -40.90 20.72 -9.46
CA ARG A 255 -40.16 19.69 -8.70
C ARG A 255 -40.79 18.29 -8.55
N SER A 256 -39.93 17.25 -8.50
CA SER A 256 -39.82 16.22 -7.43
C SER A 256 -38.79 15.15 -7.85
N SER A 257 -37.62 14.97 -7.22
CA SER A 257 -37.28 14.18 -6.01
C SER A 257 -37.55 12.66 -6.08
N GLN A 258 -36.49 11.85 -5.97
CA GLN A 258 -36.35 10.50 -5.35
C GLN A 258 -34.94 9.98 -5.74
N VAL A 259 -33.92 9.86 -4.88
CA VAL A 259 -33.69 9.02 -3.68
C VAL A 259 -34.02 7.55 -3.90
N SER A 260 -32.99 6.71 -3.97
CA SER A 260 -33.04 5.30 -3.55
C SER A 260 -31.75 4.95 -2.80
N LYS A 261 -31.92 4.26 -1.67
CA LYS A 261 -30.90 3.92 -0.67
C LYS A 261 -30.25 2.56 -0.97
N LEU A 262 -29.05 2.42 -0.38
CA LEU A 262 -28.18 1.26 -0.22
C LEU A 262 -28.89 -0.06 0.09
#